data_AF-A0A0F7SRY5-F1
#
_entry.id   AF-A0A0F7SRY5-F1
#
_cell.length_a   1.000
_cell.length_b   1.000
_cell.length_c   1.000
_cell.angle_alpha   90.00
_cell.angle_beta   90.00
_cell.angle_gamma   90.00
#
_symmetry.space_group_name_H-M   'P 1'
#
loop_
_entity.id
_entity.type
_entity.pdbx_description
1 polymer ?
#
loop_
_entity_poly.entity_id
_entity_poly.type
_entity_poly.pdbx_seq_one_letter_code
_entity_poly.pdbx_strand_id
1 'polypeptide(L)'
;MDQPELGGHSRKTVPRLEYPHTYETFLQDHLIPNVPCIFPSSLTSTWPCFHTFLTSDSSSAASTTKTIDRAYLLSLQGSEPISVHRPLTAVELAEEEGEEEDGDETSDPTERTICEQTGLANVLDAWARGEGQGLYIKDWHLALEAESRYGGRPLEDIASSSSSRPGDRFYTTPGVFEDDWLNGYYRSRLGNDFRFVYLGASKTTTLLHRDVYSSYSFSTNVLGRKRWDLYPPSHSPFLRRDPSGSRSELLRDVRKVDRSKFTMWDQAEQAGLTVIQEEGETIFVPSGWYHQVENLSTGEGTGSQILSINHNWGNATNVRQMYDCLCSDLDACAESIADVKDILQLKATRDGQDEASWMADWVNEIQELCERDAGWAWRDFWNMVHWGVQDACSVPDRANRPPLEYVRTQVSGCVQAYNRRWEASYLSEVCAVVGLIEVALSAV
;
A
#
# COMPACT_ATOMS: atom_id res chain seq x y z
N MET A 1 -2.87 39.22 -1.99
CA MET A 1 -1.67 39.78 -1.37
C MET A 1 -1.10 38.67 -0.51
N ASP A 2 0.14 38.32 -0.84
CA ASP A 2 1.09 37.48 -0.10
C ASP A 2 0.77 35.98 0.05
N GLN A 3 1.14 35.21 -0.98
CA GLN A 3 1.59 33.83 -0.78
C GLN A 3 2.92 33.88 -0.01
N PRO A 4 3.13 33.06 1.04
CA PRO A 4 4.45 32.95 1.62
C PRO A 4 5.36 32.27 0.59
N GLU A 5 6.40 32.99 0.15
CA GLU A 5 7.51 32.43 -0.60
C GLU A 5 8.20 31.37 0.27
N LEU A 6 7.89 30.09 0.00
CA LEU A 6 8.69 28.96 0.48
C LEU A 6 10.05 29.02 -0.23
N GLY A 7 11.12 29.07 0.57
CA GLY A 7 12.50 29.25 0.15
C GLY A 7 12.91 28.40 -1.06
N GLY A 8 13.53 29.08 -2.04
CA GLY A 8 13.87 28.55 -3.36
C GLY A 8 14.94 27.47 -3.38
N HIS A 9 14.54 26.22 -3.17
CA HIS A 9 15.15 25.07 -3.84
C HIS A 9 14.08 24.45 -4.73
N SER A 10 14.28 24.45 -6.06
CA SER A 10 13.38 23.75 -6.98
C SER A 10 13.39 22.26 -6.61
N ARG A 11 12.35 21.80 -5.92
CA ARG A 11 12.23 20.41 -5.50
C ARG A 11 12.21 19.51 -6.73
N LYS A 12 12.92 18.38 -6.66
CA LYS A 12 12.93 17.40 -7.75
C LYS A 12 11.51 16.86 -7.93
N THR A 13 11.12 16.55 -9.17
CA THR A 13 9.83 15.94 -9.49
C THR A 13 10.02 14.49 -9.91
N VAL A 14 8.98 13.68 -9.73
CA VAL A 14 8.90 12.34 -10.31
C VAL A 14 8.89 12.47 -11.85
N PRO A 15 9.70 11.67 -12.59
CA PRO A 15 9.72 11.70 -14.04
C PRO A 15 8.41 11.18 -14.63
N ARG A 16 7.91 11.88 -15.66
CA ARG A 16 6.77 11.45 -16.47
C ARG A 16 7.25 10.74 -17.71
N LEU A 17 6.64 9.60 -18.00
CA LEU A 17 6.90 8.82 -19.21
C LEU A 17 6.01 9.33 -20.34
N GLU A 18 6.58 9.53 -21.53
CA GLU A 18 5.84 10.02 -22.69
C GLU A 18 4.86 8.96 -23.24
N TYR A 19 5.24 7.69 -23.16
CA TYR A 19 4.46 6.54 -23.58
C TYR A 19 4.53 5.42 -22.53
N PRO A 20 3.55 4.50 -22.50
CA PRO A 20 3.65 3.30 -21.69
C PRO A 20 4.91 2.51 -22.08
N HIS A 21 5.87 2.41 -21.17
CA HIS A 21 7.09 1.63 -21.40
C HIS A 21 6.76 0.15 -21.58
N THR A 22 7.61 -0.57 -22.33
CA THR A 22 7.59 -2.04 -22.30
C THR A 22 8.02 -2.52 -20.91
N TYR A 23 7.69 -3.78 -20.59
CA TYR A 23 8.16 -4.38 -19.35
C TYR A 23 9.69 -4.33 -19.21
N GLU A 24 10.44 -4.63 -20.28
CA GLU A 24 11.90 -4.64 -20.25
C GLU A 24 12.48 -3.26 -19.91
N THR A 25 11.97 -2.19 -20.55
CA THR A 25 12.39 -0.83 -20.24
C THR A 25 12.00 -0.44 -18.81
N PHE A 26 10.78 -0.76 -18.37
CA PHE A 26 10.35 -0.50 -17.00
C PHE A 26 11.20 -1.27 -15.96
N LEU A 27 11.56 -2.52 -16.26
CA LEU A 27 12.40 -3.34 -15.42
C LEU A 27 13.78 -2.70 -15.20
N GLN A 28 14.44 -2.28 -16.28
CA GLN A 28 15.80 -1.73 -16.22
C GLN A 28 15.85 -0.30 -15.67
N ASP A 29 14.87 0.53 -16.02
CA ASP A 29 14.92 1.97 -15.71
C ASP A 29 14.26 2.31 -14.37
N HIS A 30 13.32 1.48 -13.88
CA HIS A 30 12.50 1.80 -12.71
C HIS A 30 12.42 0.70 -11.65
N LEU A 31 12.10 -0.54 -12.01
CA LEU A 31 11.94 -1.63 -11.02
C LEU A 31 13.28 -1.97 -10.34
N ILE A 32 14.31 -2.35 -11.11
CA ILE A 32 15.62 -2.72 -10.55
C ILE A 32 16.29 -1.52 -9.84
N PRO A 33 16.33 -0.31 -10.42
CA PRO A 33 16.91 0.84 -9.72
C PRO A 33 16.06 1.37 -8.56
N ASN A 34 14.83 0.88 -8.42
CA ASN A 34 13.88 1.27 -7.39
C ASN A 34 13.56 2.79 -7.41
N VAL A 35 13.23 3.33 -8.59
CA VAL A 35 12.95 4.76 -8.81
C VAL A 35 11.54 5.03 -9.34
N PRO A 36 10.81 6.02 -8.79
CA PRO A 36 9.42 6.27 -9.13
C PRO A 36 9.29 6.85 -10.54
N CYS A 37 8.13 6.66 -11.15
CA CYS A 37 7.74 7.31 -12.39
C CYS A 37 6.23 7.51 -12.48
N ILE A 38 5.79 8.35 -13.42
CA ILE A 38 4.39 8.52 -13.78
C ILE A 38 4.19 8.03 -15.21
N PHE A 39 3.35 7.03 -15.37
CA PHE A 39 2.87 6.58 -16.67
C PHE A 39 1.75 7.49 -17.19
N PRO A 40 1.67 7.67 -18.52
CA PRO A 40 0.62 8.46 -19.14
C PRO A 40 -0.73 7.73 -19.08
N SER A 41 -1.82 8.48 -19.25
CA SER A 41 -3.19 7.96 -19.18
C SER A 41 -3.52 6.86 -20.20
N SER A 42 -2.75 6.74 -21.27
CA SER A 42 -2.87 5.64 -22.23
C SER A 42 -2.53 4.27 -21.64
N LEU A 43 -1.85 4.19 -20.48
CA LEU A 43 -1.58 2.91 -19.81
C LEU A 43 -2.87 2.22 -19.37
N THR A 44 -3.83 3.00 -18.87
CA THR A 44 -5.08 2.52 -18.26
C THR A 44 -6.32 3.03 -18.98
N SER A 45 -6.20 3.57 -20.18
CA SER A 45 -7.31 4.20 -20.91
C SER A 45 -8.47 3.25 -21.24
N THR A 46 -8.24 1.94 -21.16
CA THR A 46 -9.25 0.89 -21.39
C THR A 46 -9.97 0.45 -20.12
N TRP A 47 -9.60 0.99 -18.95
CA TRP A 47 -10.22 0.59 -17.69
C TRP A 47 -11.69 1.05 -17.62
N PRO A 48 -12.63 0.15 -17.25
CA PRO A 48 -14.05 0.48 -17.21
C PRO A 48 -14.39 1.68 -16.31
N CYS A 49 -13.67 1.86 -15.21
CA CYS A 49 -13.95 2.91 -14.21
C CYS A 49 -13.98 4.33 -14.80
N PHE A 50 -13.22 4.62 -15.87
CA PHE A 50 -13.23 5.93 -16.52
C PHE A 50 -14.56 6.27 -17.22
N HIS A 51 -15.40 5.26 -17.45
CA HIS A 51 -16.70 5.39 -18.12
C HIS A 51 -17.87 4.95 -17.23
N THR A 52 -17.64 4.06 -16.26
CA THR A 52 -18.69 3.53 -15.40
C THR A 52 -18.76 4.20 -14.04
N PHE A 53 -17.65 4.66 -13.46
CA PHE A 53 -17.66 5.24 -12.11
C PHE A 53 -17.98 6.73 -12.14
N LEU A 54 -17.98 7.34 -13.33
CA LEU A 54 -18.05 8.78 -13.52
C LEU A 54 -19.22 9.14 -14.43
N THR A 55 -19.91 10.22 -14.10
CA THR A 55 -20.88 10.90 -14.97
C THR A 55 -20.33 12.24 -15.44
N SER A 56 -20.86 12.74 -16.56
CA SER A 56 -20.44 14.00 -17.19
C SER A 56 -21.62 14.95 -17.31
N ASP A 57 -21.55 16.10 -16.65
CA ASP A 57 -22.53 17.16 -16.84
C ASP A 57 -22.15 18.02 -18.06
N SER A 58 -22.96 17.92 -19.12
CA SER A 58 -22.79 18.69 -20.36
C SER A 58 -23.53 20.05 -20.34
N SER A 59 -23.93 20.51 -19.16
CA SER A 59 -24.80 21.68 -18.97
C SER A 59 -24.12 23.02 -19.28
N SER A 60 -22.80 23.07 -19.54
CA SER A 60 -22.13 24.26 -20.06
C SER A 60 -21.09 23.91 -21.15
N ALA A 61 -21.12 24.65 -22.27
CA ALA A 61 -20.31 24.39 -23.46
C ALA A 61 -18.80 24.69 -23.31
N ALA A 62 -18.30 24.96 -22.10
CA ALA A 62 -16.93 25.42 -21.86
C ALA A 62 -16.04 24.45 -21.05
N SER A 63 -16.61 23.46 -20.34
CA SER A 63 -15.84 22.41 -19.66
C SER A 63 -16.77 21.27 -19.24
N THR A 64 -16.48 20.05 -19.68
CA THR A 64 -17.17 18.85 -19.18
C THR A 64 -16.62 18.54 -17.79
N THR A 65 -17.39 18.82 -16.74
CA THR A 65 -17.01 18.45 -15.37
C THR A 65 -17.44 17.02 -15.11
N LYS A 66 -16.47 16.16 -14.74
CA LYS A 66 -16.73 14.79 -14.30
C LYS A 66 -17.05 14.75 -12.81
N THR A 67 -18.02 13.94 -12.43
CA THR A 67 -18.37 13.66 -11.03
C THR A 67 -18.60 12.17 -10.84
N ILE A 68 -18.67 11.72 -9.59
CA ILE A 68 -18.94 10.31 -9.28
C ILE A 68 -20.35 9.92 -9.74
N ASP A 69 -20.48 8.81 -10.46
CA ASP A 69 -21.76 8.17 -10.71
C ASP A 69 -22.24 7.46 -9.44
N ARG A 70 -23.09 8.16 -8.70
CA ARG A 70 -23.69 7.67 -7.45
C ARG A 70 -24.44 6.35 -7.65
N ALA A 71 -25.29 6.27 -8.68
CA ALA A 71 -26.18 5.13 -8.86
C ALA A 71 -25.36 3.87 -9.17
N TYR A 72 -24.32 4.03 -9.99
CA TYR A 72 -23.41 2.95 -10.32
C TYR A 72 -22.56 2.50 -9.12
N LEU A 73 -21.93 3.42 -8.37
CA LEU A 73 -21.11 2.99 -7.23
C LEU A 73 -21.94 2.30 -6.14
N LEU A 74 -23.18 2.73 -5.90
CA LEU A 74 -24.09 2.05 -4.96
C LEU A 74 -24.48 0.66 -5.45
N SER A 75 -24.78 0.49 -6.75
CA SER A 75 -25.09 -0.82 -7.31
C SER A 75 -23.87 -1.74 -7.27
N LEU A 76 -22.68 -1.20 -7.49
CA LEU A 76 -21.43 -1.96 -7.42
C LEU A 76 -21.06 -2.37 -5.99
N GLN A 77 -21.15 -1.46 -5.01
CA GLN A 77 -20.76 -1.69 -3.62
C GLN A 77 -21.75 -2.58 -2.87
N GLY A 78 -23.05 -2.52 -3.16
CA GLY A 78 -24.07 -3.27 -2.44
C GLY A 78 -24.54 -2.55 -1.17
N SER A 79 -24.77 -3.32 -0.09
CA SER A 79 -25.33 -2.82 1.18
C SER A 79 -24.41 -2.98 2.39
N GLU A 80 -23.22 -3.53 2.20
CA GLU A 80 -22.29 -3.77 3.31
C GLU A 80 -21.72 -2.44 3.84
N PRO A 81 -21.42 -2.32 5.15
CA PRO A 81 -20.71 -1.16 5.66
C PRO A 81 -19.30 -1.07 5.05
N ILE A 82 -18.81 0.16 4.90
CA ILE A 82 -17.44 0.46 4.49
C ILE A 82 -16.71 1.25 5.58
N SER A 83 -15.40 1.06 5.66
CA SER A 83 -14.49 1.85 6.49
C SER A 83 -14.36 3.26 5.94
N VAL A 84 -14.71 4.26 6.76
CA VAL A 84 -14.59 5.69 6.42
C VAL A 84 -13.81 6.40 7.50
N HIS A 85 -12.80 7.14 7.10
CA HIS A 85 -12.08 8.05 7.98
C HIS A 85 -12.77 9.41 8.02
N ARG A 86 -12.91 9.96 9.21
CA ARG A 86 -13.39 11.33 9.43
C ARG A 86 -12.54 12.04 10.50
N PRO A 87 -12.44 13.38 10.49
CA PRO A 87 -11.86 14.13 11.59
C PRO A 87 -12.60 13.85 12.90
N LEU A 88 -11.86 13.87 14.00
CA LEU A 88 -12.44 13.87 15.33
C LEU A 88 -13.24 15.16 15.57
N THR A 89 -14.30 15.05 16.35
CA THR A 89 -15.06 16.19 16.86
C THR A 89 -14.31 16.88 17.99
N ALA A 90 -14.66 18.14 18.29
CA ALA A 90 -14.06 18.87 19.39
C ALA A 90 -14.23 18.17 20.76
N VAL A 91 -15.29 17.36 20.92
CA VAL A 91 -15.52 16.58 22.15
C VAL A 91 -14.59 15.38 22.21
N GLU A 92 -14.52 14.59 21.13
CA GLU A 92 -13.62 13.42 21.05
C GLU A 92 -12.15 13.85 21.24
N LEU A 93 -11.77 15.02 20.73
CA LEU A 93 -10.44 15.61 20.94
C LEU A 93 -10.16 15.98 22.40
N ALA A 94 -11.12 16.63 23.07
CA ALA A 94 -10.97 17.00 24.47
C ALA A 94 -10.95 15.79 25.41
N GLU A 95 -11.60 14.68 25.02
CA GLU A 95 -11.53 13.40 25.74
C GLU A 95 -10.16 12.74 25.59
N GLU A 96 -9.57 12.73 24.39
CA GLU A 96 -8.21 12.20 24.17
C GLU A 96 -7.13 13.02 24.89
N GLU A 97 -7.23 14.36 24.90
CA GLU A 97 -6.29 15.24 25.61
C GLU A 97 -6.33 15.05 27.14
N GLY A 98 -7.44 14.54 27.69
CA GLY A 98 -7.58 14.26 29.12
C GLY A 98 -6.91 12.96 29.58
N GLU A 99 -6.48 12.09 28.65
CA GLU A 99 -5.84 10.80 28.92
C GLU A 99 -4.31 10.81 28.66
N GLU A 100 -3.78 11.83 27.96
CA GLU A 100 -2.34 12.00 27.72
C GLU A 100 -1.63 12.66 28.93
N GLU A 101 -1.19 11.87 29.93
CA GLU A 101 -0.39 12.37 31.07
C GLU A 101 1.06 12.77 30.68
N ASP A 102 1.52 12.52 29.45
CA ASP A 102 2.86 12.89 28.97
C ASP A 102 2.81 13.58 27.59
N GLY A 103 2.56 14.89 27.66
CA GLY A 103 2.64 15.93 26.61
C GLY A 103 3.17 15.59 25.21
N ASP A 104 2.24 15.49 24.25
CA ASP A 104 2.46 15.91 22.87
C ASP A 104 1.48 17.02 22.45
N GLU A 105 1.69 18.24 22.97
CA GLU A 105 0.94 19.46 22.63
C GLU A 105 1.10 19.91 21.16
N THR A 106 1.67 19.10 20.26
CA THR A 106 2.07 19.55 18.90
C THR A 106 1.28 18.94 17.74
N SER A 107 0.37 18.00 17.98
CA SER A 107 -0.56 17.55 16.93
C SER A 107 -1.74 18.53 16.84
N ASP A 108 -1.95 19.12 15.66
CA ASP A 108 -3.17 19.89 15.39
C ASP A 108 -4.39 18.95 15.58
N PRO A 109 -5.27 19.23 16.57
CA PRO A 109 -6.41 18.37 16.88
C PRO A 109 -7.29 18.12 15.64
N THR A 110 -7.34 19.07 14.70
CA THR A 110 -8.19 19.00 13.51
C THR A 110 -7.79 17.95 12.47
N GLU A 111 -6.64 17.27 12.65
CA GLU A 111 -6.12 16.25 11.73
C GLU A 111 -6.13 14.82 12.28
N ARG A 112 -6.50 14.65 13.56
CA ARG A 112 -6.73 13.30 14.11
C ARG A 112 -8.02 12.75 13.49
N THR A 113 -7.91 11.59 12.85
CA THR A 113 -9.05 10.93 12.21
C THR A 113 -9.39 9.63 12.90
N ILE A 114 -10.68 9.35 13.06
CA ILE A 114 -11.19 8.04 13.46
C ILE A 114 -11.70 7.27 12.24
N CYS A 115 -11.59 5.95 12.27
CA CYS A 115 -12.20 5.06 11.29
C CYS A 115 -13.54 4.55 11.84
N GLU A 116 -14.61 4.73 11.08
CA GLU A 116 -15.95 4.24 11.41
C GLU A 116 -16.54 3.39 10.27
N GLN A 117 -17.47 2.51 10.61
CA GLN A 117 -18.22 1.73 9.62
C GLN A 117 -19.52 2.45 9.28
N THR A 118 -19.72 2.77 8.00
CA THR A 118 -20.96 3.40 7.52
C THR A 118 -21.31 2.95 6.11
N GLY A 119 -22.56 3.11 5.68
CA GLY A 119 -22.97 2.77 4.33
C GLY A 119 -22.48 3.81 3.31
N LEU A 120 -22.08 3.37 2.11
CA LEU A 120 -21.61 4.26 1.03
C LEU A 120 -22.63 5.36 0.71
N ALA A 121 -23.94 5.05 0.74
CA ALA A 121 -25.00 6.03 0.49
C ALA A 121 -24.92 7.25 1.42
N ASN A 122 -24.60 7.04 2.70
CA ASN A 122 -24.48 8.10 3.70
C ASN A 122 -23.31 9.03 3.37
N VAL A 123 -22.18 8.47 2.95
CA VAL A 123 -20.99 9.24 2.55
C VAL A 123 -21.30 10.11 1.33
N LEU A 124 -21.89 9.50 0.30
CA LEU A 124 -22.26 10.20 -0.93
C LEU A 124 -23.32 11.29 -0.66
N ASP A 125 -24.26 11.04 0.26
CA ASP A 125 -25.25 12.03 0.68
C ASP A 125 -24.62 13.18 1.46
N ALA A 126 -23.66 12.91 2.35
CA ALA A 126 -22.93 13.95 3.06
C ALA A 126 -22.14 14.84 2.09
N TRP A 127 -21.50 14.27 1.06
CA TRP A 127 -20.86 15.05 0.00
C TRP A 127 -21.85 15.89 -0.81
N ALA A 128 -23.00 15.32 -1.19
CA ALA A 128 -24.03 16.05 -1.93
C ALA A 128 -24.61 17.25 -1.13
N ARG A 129 -24.62 17.16 0.20
CA ARG A 129 -25.01 18.27 1.10
C ARG A 129 -23.88 19.24 1.46
N GLY A 130 -22.64 18.96 1.03
CA GLY A 130 -21.47 19.76 1.41
C GLY A 130 -20.97 19.52 2.84
N GLU A 131 -21.45 18.46 3.50
CA GLU A 131 -21.12 18.10 4.89
C GLU A 131 -19.97 17.09 4.98
N GLY A 132 -19.54 16.50 3.86
CA GLY A 132 -18.56 15.41 3.83
C GLY A 132 -17.09 15.80 3.59
N GLN A 133 -16.70 17.07 3.80
CA GLN A 133 -15.36 17.56 3.40
C GLN A 133 -14.17 16.81 4.05
N GLY A 134 -14.37 16.20 5.22
CA GLY A 134 -13.36 15.38 5.91
C GLY A 134 -13.48 13.88 5.69
N LEU A 135 -14.51 13.40 4.98
CA LEU A 135 -14.73 11.97 4.78
C LEU A 135 -13.75 11.40 3.76
N TYR A 136 -13.10 10.30 4.12
CA TYR A 136 -12.13 9.61 3.27
C TYR A 136 -12.27 8.09 3.39
N ILE A 137 -12.67 7.45 2.29
CA ILE A 137 -12.66 5.99 2.14
C ILE A 137 -11.23 5.59 1.71
N LYS A 138 -10.57 4.77 2.52
CA LYS A 138 -9.22 4.25 2.28
C LYS A 138 -9.26 2.72 2.30
N ASP A 139 -8.32 2.11 1.58
CA ASP A 139 -8.11 0.65 1.59
C ASP A 139 -9.39 -0.15 1.28
N TRP A 140 -10.26 0.41 0.43
CA TRP A 140 -11.55 -0.20 0.14
C TRP A 140 -11.38 -1.31 -0.90
N HIS A 141 -11.64 -2.55 -0.47
CA HIS A 141 -11.57 -3.77 -1.28
C HIS A 141 -12.71 -3.90 -2.32
N LEU A 142 -13.16 -2.78 -2.91
CA LEU A 142 -14.26 -2.77 -3.89
C LEU A 142 -14.02 -3.73 -5.05
N ALA A 143 -12.78 -3.89 -5.50
CA ALA A 143 -12.41 -4.80 -6.58
C ALA A 143 -12.73 -6.26 -6.20
N LEU A 144 -12.27 -6.68 -5.02
CA LEU A 144 -12.51 -8.01 -4.47
C LEU A 144 -14.00 -8.25 -4.18
N GLU A 145 -14.65 -7.28 -3.54
CA GLU A 145 -16.08 -7.32 -3.20
C GLU A 145 -16.95 -7.45 -4.45
N ALA A 146 -16.68 -6.65 -5.48
CA ALA A 146 -17.40 -6.69 -6.75
C ALA A 146 -17.19 -8.02 -7.47
N GLU A 147 -15.94 -8.49 -7.58
CA GLU A 147 -15.63 -9.75 -8.25
C GLU A 147 -16.26 -10.96 -7.52
N SER A 148 -16.28 -10.94 -6.19
CA SER A 148 -16.94 -11.95 -5.36
C SER A 148 -18.46 -11.94 -5.55
N ARG A 149 -19.10 -10.76 -5.46
CA ARG A 149 -20.56 -10.61 -5.56
C ARG A 149 -21.09 -10.98 -6.94
N TYR A 150 -20.40 -10.52 -7.98
CA TYR A 150 -20.87 -10.68 -9.36
C TYR A 150 -20.23 -11.90 -10.04
N GLY A 151 -19.46 -12.72 -9.31
CA GLY A 151 -18.94 -14.00 -9.79
C GLY A 151 -17.98 -13.86 -10.98
N GLY A 152 -17.20 -12.78 -11.01
CA GLY A 152 -16.38 -12.39 -12.16
C GLY A 152 -17.16 -12.14 -13.46
N ARG A 153 -18.49 -11.97 -13.38
CA ARG A 153 -19.36 -11.57 -14.50
C ARG A 153 -19.19 -10.07 -14.78
N PRO A 154 -19.50 -9.59 -16.00
CA PRO A 154 -19.22 -8.22 -16.40
C PRO A 154 -19.88 -7.20 -15.45
N LEU A 155 -19.12 -6.18 -15.05
CA LEU A 155 -19.66 -5.05 -14.27
C LEU A 155 -20.73 -4.24 -15.05
N GLU A 156 -20.78 -4.37 -16.39
CA GLU A 156 -21.76 -3.70 -17.26
C GLU A 156 -23.17 -4.33 -17.18
N ASP A 157 -23.27 -5.60 -16.73
CA ASP A 157 -24.55 -6.33 -16.63
C ASP A 157 -25.44 -5.85 -15.46
N ILE A 158 -24.89 -5.05 -14.54
CA ILE A 158 -25.59 -4.62 -13.32
C ILE A 158 -26.57 -3.47 -13.63
N ALA A 159 -26.43 -2.78 -14.77
CA ALA A 159 -27.19 -1.56 -15.08
C ALA A 159 -28.13 -1.63 -16.29
N SER A 160 -28.13 -2.68 -17.13
CA SER A 160 -29.14 -2.76 -18.21
C SER A 160 -29.47 -4.17 -18.70
N SER A 161 -30.75 -4.52 -18.67
CA SER A 161 -31.32 -5.61 -19.47
C SER A 161 -31.35 -5.20 -20.94
N SER A 162 -30.23 -5.28 -21.67
CA SER A 162 -30.16 -5.56 -23.12
C SER A 162 -28.82 -5.12 -23.72
N SER A 163 -27.92 -6.09 -23.91
CA SER A 163 -26.97 -6.24 -25.02
C SER A 163 -25.69 -6.89 -24.51
N SER A 164 -25.41 -8.08 -25.03
CA SER A 164 -24.31 -8.93 -24.63
C SER A 164 -22.98 -8.45 -25.23
N ARG A 165 -22.01 -8.15 -24.36
CA ARG A 165 -20.58 -8.18 -24.68
C ARG A 165 -19.82 -9.04 -23.64
N PRO A 166 -18.67 -9.64 -23.99
CA PRO A 166 -18.02 -10.63 -23.13
C PRO A 166 -17.35 -9.98 -21.91
N GLY A 167 -17.66 -10.49 -20.72
CA GLY A 167 -16.88 -10.50 -19.46
C GLY A 167 -15.74 -9.50 -19.24
N ASP A 168 -16.00 -8.38 -18.56
CA ASP A 168 -14.93 -7.49 -18.08
C ASP A 168 -14.72 -7.58 -16.56
N ARG A 169 -13.45 -7.85 -16.19
CA ARG A 169 -12.89 -7.79 -14.82
C ARG A 169 -12.94 -6.35 -14.29
N PHE A 170 -12.85 -6.17 -12.97
CA PHE A 170 -12.84 -4.83 -12.33
C PHE A 170 -11.86 -3.84 -13.01
N TYR A 171 -10.65 -4.33 -13.32
CA TYR A 171 -9.77 -3.82 -14.37
C TYR A 171 -8.83 -4.93 -14.85
N THR A 172 -8.09 -4.68 -15.92
CA THR A 172 -6.97 -5.55 -16.35
C THR A 172 -5.65 -4.91 -15.92
N THR A 173 -4.86 -5.64 -15.14
CA THR A 173 -3.52 -5.19 -14.71
C THR A 173 -2.65 -4.93 -15.94
N PRO A 174 -2.04 -3.74 -16.07
CA PRO A 174 -1.15 -3.43 -17.20
C PRO A 174 0.02 -4.41 -17.31
N GLY A 175 0.52 -4.66 -18.52
CA GLY A 175 1.62 -5.61 -18.75
C GLY A 175 2.87 -5.37 -17.89
N VAL A 176 3.27 -4.11 -17.70
CA VAL A 176 4.42 -3.72 -16.85
C VAL A 176 4.33 -4.20 -15.39
N PHE A 177 3.14 -4.63 -14.97
CA PHE A 177 2.70 -4.85 -13.60
C PHE A 177 2.19 -6.30 -13.38
N GLU A 178 2.29 -7.17 -14.39
CA GLU A 178 1.67 -8.50 -14.38
C GLU A 178 2.42 -9.57 -13.56
N ASP A 179 3.73 -9.42 -13.35
CA ASP A 179 4.49 -10.32 -12.48
C ASP A 179 4.25 -9.97 -11.01
N ASP A 180 3.13 -10.46 -10.49
CA ASP A 180 2.60 -10.15 -9.17
C ASP A 180 2.39 -11.42 -8.35
N TRP A 181 3.34 -11.70 -7.48
CA TRP A 181 3.32 -12.87 -6.61
C TRP A 181 2.37 -12.67 -5.43
N LEU A 182 2.19 -11.42 -4.99
CA LEU A 182 1.41 -11.07 -3.82
C LEU A 182 -0.08 -11.36 -4.07
N ASN A 183 -0.69 -10.72 -5.07
CA ASN A 183 -2.10 -11.01 -5.35
C ASN A 183 -2.29 -12.39 -5.96
N GLY A 184 -1.31 -12.92 -6.70
CA GLY A 184 -1.33 -14.30 -7.19
C GLY A 184 -1.50 -15.32 -6.06
N TYR A 185 -0.72 -15.18 -4.99
CA TYR A 185 -0.82 -16.01 -3.79
C TYR A 185 -2.11 -15.73 -2.99
N TYR A 186 -2.34 -14.48 -2.57
CA TYR A 186 -3.46 -14.15 -1.67
C TYR A 186 -4.82 -14.45 -2.30
N ARG A 187 -5.01 -14.20 -3.60
CA ARG A 187 -6.28 -14.52 -4.26
C ARG A 187 -6.51 -16.01 -4.41
N SER A 188 -5.44 -16.77 -4.70
CA SER A 188 -5.56 -18.22 -4.93
C SER A 188 -5.67 -19.05 -3.64
N ARG A 189 -5.15 -18.54 -2.52
CA ARG A 189 -5.07 -19.30 -1.25
C ARG A 189 -5.92 -18.73 -0.13
N LEU A 190 -6.13 -17.41 -0.09
CA LEU A 190 -6.71 -16.72 1.07
C LEU A 190 -8.00 -15.96 0.73
N GLY A 191 -8.39 -15.89 -0.55
CA GLY A 191 -9.58 -15.17 -0.99
C GLY A 191 -9.50 -13.67 -0.73
N ASN A 192 -8.29 -13.12 -0.65
CA ASN A 192 -8.01 -11.71 -0.40
C ASN A 192 -7.09 -11.13 -1.48
N ASP A 193 -6.92 -9.81 -1.51
CA ASP A 193 -6.02 -9.10 -2.42
C ASP A 193 -5.50 -7.79 -1.82
N PHE A 194 -4.58 -7.14 -2.52
CA PHE A 194 -4.02 -5.83 -2.20
C PHE A 194 -4.37 -4.83 -3.30
N ARG A 195 -5.64 -4.86 -3.72
CA ARG A 195 -6.21 -3.91 -4.69
C ARG A 195 -7.23 -3.04 -3.98
N PHE A 196 -6.95 -1.74 -3.92
CA PHE A 196 -7.69 -0.82 -3.08
C PHE A 196 -8.28 0.33 -3.90
N VAL A 197 -9.49 0.74 -3.56
CA VAL A 197 -10.06 2.00 -4.02
C VAL A 197 -9.91 3.04 -2.92
N TYR A 198 -9.50 4.23 -3.31
CA TYR A 198 -9.45 5.40 -2.44
C TYR A 198 -10.42 6.44 -2.98
N LEU A 199 -11.33 6.92 -2.14
CA LEU A 199 -12.35 7.91 -2.50
C LEU A 199 -12.52 8.91 -1.37
N GLY A 200 -12.14 10.17 -1.60
CA GLY A 200 -12.17 11.20 -0.57
C GLY A 200 -12.52 12.58 -1.11
N ALA A 201 -12.96 13.46 -0.23
CA ALA A 201 -13.10 14.87 -0.55
C ALA A 201 -11.73 15.56 -0.66
N SER A 202 -11.69 16.74 -1.28
CA SER A 202 -10.47 17.56 -1.32
C SER A 202 -9.88 17.79 0.08
N LYS A 203 -8.56 17.94 0.15
CA LYS A 203 -7.73 18.09 1.37
C LYS A 203 -7.62 16.86 2.26
N THR A 204 -8.43 15.83 2.05
CA THR A 204 -8.20 14.54 2.72
C THR A 204 -6.83 14.00 2.33
N THR A 205 -6.10 13.47 3.31
CA THR A 205 -4.68 13.16 3.18
C THR A 205 -4.40 11.76 3.72
N THR A 206 -3.63 10.96 2.97
CA THR A 206 -2.94 9.80 3.51
C THR A 206 -1.58 10.27 4.00
N LEU A 207 -1.38 10.30 5.33
CA LEU A 207 -0.17 10.77 5.99
C LEU A 207 1.08 9.97 5.60
N LEU A 208 2.25 10.46 6.00
CA LEU A 208 3.53 9.86 5.63
C LEU A 208 3.61 8.39 6.04
N HIS A 209 3.75 7.50 5.06
CA HIS A 209 3.85 6.06 5.28
C HIS A 209 4.71 5.44 4.18
N ARG A 210 5.04 4.17 4.32
CA ARG A 210 5.53 3.32 3.23
C ARG A 210 4.56 2.16 3.07
N ASP A 211 4.48 1.61 1.87
CA ASP A 211 3.60 0.46 1.61
C ASP A 211 3.96 -0.76 2.49
N VAL A 212 2.92 -1.51 2.87
CA VAL A 212 3.07 -2.74 3.65
C VAL A 212 4.01 -3.73 2.97
N TYR A 213 4.72 -4.52 3.77
CA TYR A 213 5.65 -5.56 3.31
C TYR A 213 6.86 -5.05 2.52
N SER A 214 7.06 -3.73 2.42
CA SER A 214 7.94 -3.14 1.41
C SER A 214 7.59 -3.62 -0.01
N SER A 215 6.29 -3.82 -0.26
CA SER A 215 5.76 -4.09 -1.60
C SER A 215 6.04 -2.91 -2.54
N TYR A 216 5.92 -3.18 -3.84
CA TYR A 216 5.71 -2.12 -4.81
C TYR A 216 4.25 -1.71 -4.78
N SER A 217 3.96 -0.48 -5.23
CA SER A 217 2.59 -0.03 -5.44
C SER A 217 2.47 0.78 -6.72
N PHE A 218 1.28 0.76 -7.32
CA PHE A 218 0.90 1.80 -8.27
C PHE A 218 -0.45 2.39 -7.90
N SER A 219 -0.66 3.66 -8.24
CA SER A 219 -1.94 4.34 -8.08
C SER A 219 -2.34 5.01 -9.38
N THR A 220 -3.48 4.61 -9.94
CA THR A 220 -4.11 5.26 -11.09
C THR A 220 -5.16 6.24 -10.59
N ASN A 221 -4.98 7.52 -10.87
CA ASN A 221 -5.90 8.57 -10.45
C ASN A 221 -7.04 8.70 -11.45
N VAL A 222 -8.25 8.30 -11.07
CA VAL A 222 -9.41 8.18 -11.97
C VAL A 222 -10.22 9.48 -12.03
N LEU A 223 -10.32 10.21 -10.92
CA LEU A 223 -11.03 11.49 -10.82
C LEU A 223 -10.25 12.44 -9.93
N GLY A 224 -10.13 13.70 -10.34
CA GLY A 224 -9.51 14.76 -9.55
C GLY A 224 -7.98 14.78 -9.68
N ARG A 225 -7.28 15.34 -8.69
CA ARG A 225 -5.82 15.50 -8.71
C ARG A 225 -5.24 15.14 -7.34
N LYS A 226 -4.04 14.58 -7.32
CA LYS A 226 -3.34 14.22 -6.08
C LYS A 226 -1.98 14.86 -6.01
N ARG A 227 -1.60 15.41 -4.86
CA ARG A 227 -0.22 15.79 -4.58
C ARG A 227 0.47 14.64 -3.88
N TRP A 228 1.63 14.26 -4.38
CA TRP A 228 2.51 13.26 -3.80
C TRP A 228 3.80 13.92 -3.34
N ASP A 229 4.21 13.64 -2.10
CA ASP A 229 5.52 13.95 -1.56
C ASP A 229 6.21 12.62 -1.23
N LEU A 230 7.28 12.26 -1.95
CA LEU A 230 7.97 10.96 -1.84
C LEU A 230 9.41 11.13 -1.36
N TYR A 231 9.90 10.18 -0.57
CA TYR A 231 11.24 10.19 0.02
C TYR A 231 11.91 8.83 -0.17
N PRO A 232 13.16 8.79 -0.66
CA PRO A 232 13.83 7.54 -0.98
C PRO A 232 14.19 6.75 0.29
N PRO A 233 14.22 5.40 0.23
CA PRO A 233 14.57 4.55 1.38
C PRO A 233 15.90 4.94 2.04
N SER A 234 16.88 5.36 1.23
CA SER A 234 18.22 5.79 1.69
C SER A 234 18.21 7.04 2.59
N HIS A 235 17.13 7.81 2.59
CA HIS A 235 16.95 9.00 3.42
C HIS A 235 15.84 8.82 4.46
N SER A 236 15.24 7.63 4.54
CA SER A 236 14.20 7.34 5.54
C SER A 236 14.63 7.54 7.01
N PRO A 237 15.91 7.35 7.42
CA PRO A 237 16.31 7.69 8.79
C PRO A 237 16.12 9.18 9.13
N PHE A 238 16.24 10.07 8.15
CA PHE A 238 16.09 11.51 8.33
C PHE A 238 14.63 11.98 8.43
N LEU A 239 13.68 11.08 8.19
CA LEU A 239 12.26 11.30 8.47
C LEU A 239 11.90 11.03 9.93
N ARG A 240 12.86 10.59 10.74
CA ARG A 240 12.66 10.26 12.16
C ARG A 240 13.26 11.31 13.06
N ARG A 241 12.72 11.41 14.28
CA ARG A 241 13.21 12.32 15.32
C ARG A 241 14.66 12.02 15.71
N ASP A 242 15.00 10.74 15.83
CA ASP A 242 16.36 10.23 15.98
C ASP A 242 16.71 9.33 14.78
N PRO A 243 17.59 9.79 13.87
CA PRO A 243 18.00 9.02 12.70
C PRO A 243 18.76 7.74 13.00
N SER A 244 19.28 7.55 14.21
CA SER A 244 19.99 6.32 14.59
C SER A 244 19.03 5.21 15.02
N GLY A 245 17.80 5.56 15.42
CA GLY A 245 16.79 4.62 15.90
C GLY A 245 15.77 4.27 14.82
N SER A 246 15.77 3.02 14.35
CA SER A 246 14.75 2.51 13.42
C SER A 246 13.31 2.59 13.98
N ARG A 247 13.18 2.60 15.31
CA ARG A 247 11.92 2.74 16.06
C ARG A 247 11.65 4.17 16.53
N SER A 248 12.53 5.11 16.21
CA SER A 248 12.32 6.51 16.55
C SER A 248 11.07 7.04 15.86
N GLU A 249 10.39 7.94 16.55
CA GLU A 249 9.19 8.64 16.10
C GLU A 249 9.35 9.09 14.64
N LEU A 250 8.44 8.62 13.78
CA LEU A 250 8.40 9.01 12.38
C LEU A 250 7.60 10.31 12.23
N LEU A 251 8.08 11.23 11.40
CA LEU A 251 7.34 12.41 10.99
C LEU A 251 5.97 12.02 10.44
N ARG A 252 4.90 12.61 10.98
CA ARG A 252 3.52 12.26 10.59
C ARG A 252 3.04 13.02 9.35
N ASP A 253 3.25 14.34 9.32
CA ASP A 253 2.85 15.21 8.21
C ASP A 253 4.02 16.07 7.72
N VAL A 254 4.39 15.89 6.44
CA VAL A 254 5.50 16.61 5.81
C VAL A 254 5.25 18.10 5.59
N ARG A 255 4.01 18.56 5.78
CA ARG A 255 3.62 19.98 5.70
C ARG A 255 3.81 20.70 7.04
N LYS A 256 3.93 19.95 8.14
CA LYS A 256 3.98 20.45 9.52
C LYS A 256 5.22 19.93 10.27
N VAL A 257 6.41 20.15 9.69
CA VAL A 257 7.65 19.66 10.29
C VAL A 257 8.15 20.60 11.39
N ASP A 258 8.18 20.10 12.62
CA ASP A 258 8.94 20.75 13.70
C ASP A 258 10.43 20.46 13.52
N ARG A 259 11.14 21.39 12.86
CA ARG A 259 12.59 21.29 12.58
C ARG A 259 13.46 21.28 13.85
N SER A 260 12.92 21.66 15.01
CA SER A 260 13.63 21.53 16.29
C SER A 260 13.63 20.10 16.82
N LYS A 261 12.58 19.32 16.52
CA LYS A 261 12.48 17.89 16.84
C LYS A 261 13.12 17.03 15.73
N PHE A 262 12.80 17.31 14.47
CA PHE A 262 13.32 16.61 13.30
C PHE A 262 14.56 17.32 12.74
N THR A 263 15.63 17.30 13.52
CA THR A 263 16.86 18.09 13.27
C THR A 263 17.57 17.76 11.94
N MET A 264 17.32 16.58 11.37
CA MET A 264 17.87 16.13 10.09
C MET A 264 16.87 16.21 8.92
N TRP A 265 15.77 16.96 9.09
CA TRP A 265 14.76 17.10 8.05
C TRP A 265 15.31 17.65 6.73
N ASP A 266 16.26 18.58 6.77
CA ASP A 266 16.83 19.21 5.56
C ASP A 266 17.41 18.18 4.59
N GLN A 267 18.00 17.10 5.11
CA GLN A 267 18.54 16.00 4.33
C GLN A 267 17.42 15.21 3.63
N ALA A 268 16.32 14.95 4.33
CA ALA A 268 15.14 14.31 3.73
C ALA A 268 14.47 15.23 2.69
N GLU A 269 14.30 16.52 3.02
CA GLU A 269 13.65 17.51 2.17
C GLU A 269 14.37 17.69 0.84
N GLN A 270 15.70 17.77 0.87
CA GLN A 270 16.56 17.90 -0.31
C GLN A 270 16.51 16.65 -1.23
N ALA A 271 16.33 15.47 -0.65
CA ALA A 271 16.21 14.22 -1.39
C ALA A 271 14.78 13.93 -1.87
N GLY A 272 13.78 14.57 -1.25
CA GLY A 272 12.37 14.35 -1.53
C GLY A 272 11.94 14.80 -2.93
N LEU A 273 10.93 14.10 -3.46
CA LEU A 273 10.26 14.40 -4.72
C LEU A 273 8.85 14.92 -4.45
N THR A 274 8.42 15.94 -5.19
CA THR A 274 7.00 16.37 -5.17
C THR A 274 6.44 16.34 -6.57
N VAL A 275 5.22 15.81 -6.72
CA VAL A 275 4.52 15.80 -8.01
C VAL A 275 3.01 15.92 -7.82
N ILE A 276 2.35 16.64 -8.73
CA ILE A 276 0.90 16.59 -8.86
C ILE A 276 0.57 15.53 -9.89
N GLN A 277 -0.17 14.50 -9.51
CA GLN A 277 -0.73 13.48 -10.38
C GLN A 277 -2.08 13.96 -10.93
N GLU A 278 -2.20 13.98 -12.26
CA GLU A 278 -3.40 14.38 -12.97
C GLU A 278 -4.38 13.21 -13.16
N GLU A 279 -5.58 13.49 -13.66
CA GLU A 279 -6.55 12.46 -14.03
C GLU A 279 -6.01 11.54 -15.15
N GLY A 280 -6.21 10.25 -15.00
CA GLY A 280 -5.74 9.20 -15.90
C GLY A 280 -4.29 8.78 -15.67
N GLU A 281 -3.44 9.61 -15.05
CA GLU A 281 -2.04 9.26 -14.80
C GLU A 281 -1.92 8.11 -13.78
N THR A 282 -0.91 7.26 -13.96
CA THR A 282 -0.57 6.18 -13.02
C THR A 282 0.81 6.40 -12.44
N ILE A 283 0.92 6.61 -11.13
CA ILE A 283 2.21 6.71 -10.44
C ILE A 283 2.67 5.32 -9.99
N PHE A 284 3.93 5.00 -10.27
CA PHE A 284 4.64 3.85 -9.69
C PHE A 284 5.39 4.30 -8.42
N VAL A 285 5.10 3.64 -7.31
CA VAL A 285 5.74 3.84 -6.00
C VAL A 285 6.67 2.64 -5.73
N PRO A 286 8.00 2.86 -5.74
CA PRO A 286 8.93 1.77 -5.54
C PRO A 286 9.00 1.29 -4.09
N SER A 287 9.58 0.12 -3.88
CA SER A 287 9.69 -0.55 -2.58
C SER A 287 10.41 0.34 -1.56
N GLY A 288 9.79 0.49 -0.38
CA GLY A 288 10.35 1.21 0.77
C GLY A 288 10.34 2.74 0.66
N TRP A 289 9.78 3.32 -0.41
CA TRP A 289 9.64 4.77 -0.52
C TRP A 289 8.57 5.27 0.44
N TYR A 290 8.97 6.18 1.33
CA TYR A 290 8.01 6.89 2.16
C TYR A 290 7.28 7.92 1.31
N HIS A 291 5.97 8.03 1.47
CA HIS A 291 5.16 8.95 0.71
C HIS A 291 3.94 9.46 1.48
N GLN A 292 3.55 10.70 1.18
CA GLN A 292 2.33 11.34 1.66
C GLN A 292 1.50 11.78 0.44
N VAL A 293 0.18 11.59 0.52
CA VAL A 293 -0.73 11.84 -0.59
C VAL A 293 -1.88 12.73 -0.15
N GLU A 294 -1.99 13.92 -0.76
CA GLU A 294 -3.09 14.85 -0.52
C GLU A 294 -4.01 14.92 -1.73
N ASN A 295 -5.32 14.75 -1.50
CA ASN A 295 -6.35 14.96 -2.51
C ASN A 295 -6.53 16.47 -2.75
N LEU A 296 -6.31 16.96 -3.97
CA LEU A 296 -6.33 18.40 -4.26
C LEU A 296 -7.72 18.90 -4.66
N SER A 297 -8.00 20.16 -4.31
CA SER A 297 -9.19 20.85 -4.78
C SER A 297 -9.06 21.25 -6.26
N THR A 298 -10.14 21.10 -7.02
CA THR A 298 -10.20 21.45 -8.45
C THR A 298 -10.79 22.85 -8.71
N GLY A 299 -11.07 23.67 -7.69
CA GLY A 299 -11.55 25.05 -7.86
C GLY A 299 -12.05 25.73 -6.58
N GLU A 300 -12.60 26.94 -6.70
CA GLU A 300 -13.27 27.66 -5.61
C GLU A 300 -14.63 27.02 -5.30
N GLY A 301 -14.63 25.99 -4.47
CA GLY A 301 -15.84 25.31 -4.00
C GLY A 301 -15.50 24.17 -3.04
N THR A 302 -16.35 23.99 -2.03
CA THR A 302 -16.34 22.84 -1.12
C THR A 302 -17.00 21.65 -1.83
N GLY A 303 -16.27 20.55 -2.05
CA GLY A 303 -16.90 19.27 -2.41
C GLY A 303 -16.45 18.55 -3.69
N SER A 304 -15.22 18.73 -4.21
CA SER A 304 -14.72 17.84 -5.27
C SER A 304 -14.26 16.51 -4.68
N GLN A 305 -14.77 15.39 -5.19
CA GLN A 305 -14.30 14.05 -4.87
C GLN A 305 -13.08 13.68 -5.72
N ILE A 306 -12.13 12.97 -5.12
CA ILE A 306 -10.96 12.42 -5.77
C ILE A 306 -11.05 10.90 -5.64
N LEU A 307 -10.89 10.18 -6.76
CA LEU A 307 -10.94 8.72 -6.79
C LEU A 307 -9.66 8.16 -7.41
N SER A 308 -9.03 7.20 -6.75
CA SER A 308 -7.93 6.42 -7.32
C SER A 308 -8.12 4.93 -7.07
N ILE A 309 -7.48 4.14 -7.93
CA ILE A 309 -7.33 2.70 -7.75
C ILE A 309 -5.84 2.45 -7.50
N ASN A 310 -5.57 1.80 -6.38
CA ASN A 310 -4.24 1.43 -5.91
C ASN A 310 -4.09 -0.09 -5.97
N HIS A 311 -2.86 -0.55 -6.14
CA HIS A 311 -2.54 -1.96 -6.21
C HIS A 311 -1.11 -2.16 -5.74
N ASN A 312 -0.95 -2.99 -4.71
CA ASN A 312 0.35 -3.40 -4.21
C ASN A 312 0.73 -4.78 -4.78
N TRP A 313 1.98 -4.96 -5.16
CA TRP A 313 2.51 -6.27 -5.56
C TRP A 313 3.93 -6.50 -5.05
N GLY A 314 4.38 -7.75 -5.18
CA GLY A 314 5.78 -8.13 -5.01
C GLY A 314 6.18 -9.19 -6.03
N ASN A 315 7.47 -9.23 -6.36
CA ASN A 315 8.05 -10.25 -7.23
C ASN A 315 9.56 -10.42 -6.97
N ALA A 316 10.25 -11.15 -7.84
CA ALA A 316 11.69 -11.37 -7.71
C ALA A 316 12.52 -10.09 -7.62
N THR A 317 12.03 -8.97 -8.16
CA THR A 317 12.78 -7.71 -8.20
C THR A 317 12.81 -7.01 -6.84
N ASN A 318 11.77 -7.15 -6.01
CA ASN A 318 11.75 -6.63 -4.63
C ASN A 318 11.74 -7.69 -3.51
N VAL A 319 11.79 -8.97 -3.83
CA VAL A 319 11.74 -10.06 -2.83
C VAL A 319 12.79 -9.91 -1.73
N ARG A 320 13.96 -9.33 -2.06
CA ARG A 320 15.00 -9.06 -1.07
C ARG A 320 14.61 -7.96 -0.08
N GLN A 321 14.03 -6.86 -0.56
CA GLN A 321 13.56 -5.78 0.32
C GLN A 321 12.40 -6.26 1.20
N MET A 322 11.49 -7.06 0.64
CA MET A 322 10.41 -7.70 1.40
C MET A 322 10.95 -8.61 2.50
N TYR A 323 11.96 -9.43 2.18
CA TYR A 323 12.65 -10.29 3.15
C TYR A 323 13.33 -9.50 4.26
N ASP A 324 14.10 -8.46 3.92
CA ASP A 324 14.83 -7.64 4.90
C ASP A 324 13.86 -6.84 5.81
N CYS A 325 12.71 -6.41 5.27
CA CYS A 325 11.63 -5.81 6.04
C CYS A 325 11.08 -6.80 7.07
N LEU A 326 10.72 -8.02 6.64
CA LEU A 326 10.19 -9.04 7.54
C LEU A 326 11.21 -9.48 8.61
N CYS A 327 12.50 -9.57 8.27
CA CYS A 327 13.54 -9.76 9.28
C CYS A 327 13.50 -8.66 10.35
N SER A 328 13.43 -7.40 9.93
CA SER A 328 13.40 -6.26 10.85
C SER A 328 12.16 -6.27 11.74
N ASP A 329 11.01 -6.62 11.18
CA ASP A 329 9.73 -6.69 11.91
C ASP A 329 9.75 -7.82 12.94
N LEU A 330 10.27 -9.00 12.57
CA LEU A 330 10.40 -10.15 13.48
C LEU A 330 11.44 -9.92 14.58
N ASP A 331 12.58 -9.30 14.26
CA ASP A 331 13.60 -8.96 15.24
C ASP A 331 13.06 -7.92 16.26
N ALA A 332 12.33 -6.90 15.78
CA ALA A 332 11.69 -5.91 16.64
C ALA A 332 10.56 -6.50 17.50
N CYS A 333 9.79 -7.45 16.94
CA CYS A 333 8.78 -8.22 17.66
C CYS A 333 9.43 -9.02 18.79
N ALA A 334 10.48 -9.79 18.49
CA ALA A 334 11.23 -10.58 19.47
C ALA A 334 11.81 -9.73 20.62
N GLU A 335 12.34 -8.55 20.30
CA GLU A 335 12.81 -7.59 21.30
C GLU A 335 11.67 -7.06 22.18
N SER A 336 10.48 -6.83 21.60
CA SER A 336 9.33 -6.29 22.34
C SER A 336 8.72 -7.26 23.34
N ILE A 337 8.93 -8.58 23.16
CA ILE A 337 8.44 -9.64 24.05
C ILE A 337 9.59 -10.42 24.70
N ALA A 338 10.72 -9.76 24.93
CA ALA A 338 11.89 -10.38 25.56
C ALA A 338 11.60 -10.89 26.98
N ASP A 339 10.68 -10.27 27.70
CA ASP A 339 10.19 -10.72 29.01
C ASP A 339 9.42 -12.04 28.93
N VAL A 340 8.65 -12.26 27.86
CA VAL A 340 7.96 -13.54 27.59
C VAL A 340 8.97 -14.67 27.44
N LYS A 341 10.11 -14.40 26.80
CA LYS A 341 11.23 -15.36 26.69
C LYS A 341 11.71 -15.81 28.07
N ASP A 342 11.94 -14.86 28.98
CA ASP A 342 12.42 -15.14 30.33
C ASP A 342 11.41 -16.00 31.12
N ILE A 343 10.11 -15.71 30.98
CA ILE A 343 9.04 -16.48 31.62
C ILE A 343 9.02 -17.93 31.10
N LEU A 344 9.12 -18.12 29.78
CA LEU A 344 9.15 -19.45 29.16
C LEU A 344 10.38 -20.24 29.61
N GLN A 345 11.55 -19.61 29.67
CA GLN A 345 12.78 -20.24 30.14
C GLN A 345 12.71 -20.67 31.61
N LEU A 346 12.14 -19.83 32.48
CA LEU A 346 11.92 -20.15 33.89
C LEU A 346 10.95 -21.33 34.06
N LYS A 347 9.85 -21.33 33.29
CA LYS A 347 8.87 -22.41 33.28
C LYS A 347 9.49 -23.72 32.81
N ALA A 348 10.27 -23.70 31.72
CA ALA A 348 10.96 -24.87 31.20
C ALA A 348 11.95 -25.46 32.22
N THR A 349 12.69 -24.59 32.92
CA THR A 349 13.61 -25.01 33.99
C THR A 349 12.87 -25.70 35.14
N ARG A 350 11.71 -25.18 35.55
CA ARG A 350 10.87 -25.76 36.60
C ARG A 350 10.28 -27.11 36.18
N ASP A 351 9.81 -27.20 34.94
CA ASP A 351 9.07 -28.36 34.43
C ASP A 351 10.00 -29.44 33.82
N GLY A 352 11.32 -29.19 33.79
CA GLY A 352 12.32 -30.10 33.24
C GLY A 352 12.26 -30.26 31.72
N GLN A 353 11.76 -29.25 31.01
CA GLN A 353 11.70 -29.23 29.55
C GLN A 353 13.07 -28.90 28.94
N ASP A 354 13.35 -29.45 27.75
CA ASP A 354 14.58 -29.16 27.02
C ASP A 354 14.56 -27.75 26.39
N GLU A 355 15.75 -27.26 26.06
CA GLU A 355 15.93 -25.91 25.51
C GLU A 355 15.26 -25.72 24.15
N ALA A 356 15.26 -26.76 23.31
CA ALA A 356 14.71 -26.67 21.98
C ALA A 356 13.18 -26.49 22.01
N SER A 357 12.51 -27.16 22.95
CA SER A 357 11.06 -27.09 23.12
C SER A 357 10.59 -25.67 23.47
N TRP A 358 11.14 -25.04 24.51
CA TRP A 358 10.65 -23.71 24.92
C TRP A 358 11.09 -22.60 23.96
N MET A 359 12.23 -22.78 23.29
CA MET A 359 12.65 -21.87 22.22
C MET A 359 11.69 -21.94 21.02
N ALA A 360 11.20 -23.12 20.66
CA ALA A 360 10.18 -23.26 19.62
C ALA A 360 8.87 -22.55 20.01
N ASP A 361 8.43 -22.69 21.27
CA ASP A 361 7.26 -21.97 21.78
C ASP A 361 7.46 -20.45 21.66
N TRP A 362 8.61 -19.92 22.08
CA TRP A 362 8.89 -18.48 21.97
C TRP A 362 8.94 -17.99 20.53
N VAL A 363 9.56 -18.76 19.62
CA VAL A 363 9.59 -18.42 18.19
C VAL A 363 8.18 -18.38 17.60
N ASN A 364 7.29 -19.29 17.99
CA ASN A 364 5.89 -19.28 17.55
C ASN A 364 5.14 -18.04 18.05
N GLU A 365 5.34 -17.62 19.31
CA GLU A 365 4.75 -16.38 19.83
C GLU A 365 5.21 -15.15 19.02
N ILE A 366 6.49 -15.10 18.62
CA ILE A 366 7.00 -14.04 17.73
C ILE A 366 6.28 -14.06 16.38
N GLN A 367 6.10 -15.25 15.78
CA GLN A 367 5.39 -15.37 14.49
C GLN A 367 3.94 -14.91 14.62
N GLU A 368 3.19 -15.41 15.62
CA GLU A 368 1.78 -15.07 15.81
C GLU A 368 1.56 -13.58 16.08
N LEU A 369 2.43 -12.97 16.90
CA LEU A 369 2.34 -11.55 17.19
C LEU A 369 2.66 -10.71 15.94
N CYS A 370 3.69 -11.10 15.18
CA CYS A 370 4.03 -10.43 13.93
C CYS A 370 2.91 -10.57 12.88
N GLU A 371 2.28 -11.74 12.77
CA GLU A 371 1.12 -11.95 11.88
C GLU A 371 -0.06 -11.04 12.25
N ARG A 372 -0.31 -10.82 13.54
CA ARG A 372 -1.40 -9.95 14.01
C ARG A 372 -1.10 -8.47 13.83
N ASP A 373 0.16 -8.06 13.99
CA ASP A 373 0.58 -6.66 13.89
C ASP A 373 0.82 -6.23 12.43
N ALA A 374 1.63 -7.00 11.70
CA ALA A 374 2.04 -6.67 10.33
C ALA A 374 1.15 -7.32 9.25
N GLY A 375 0.40 -8.38 9.58
CA GLY A 375 -0.45 -9.13 8.64
C GLY A 375 0.20 -10.37 8.02
N TRP A 376 1.45 -10.66 8.36
CA TRP A 376 2.17 -11.84 7.88
C TRP A 376 3.40 -12.18 8.75
N ALA A 377 3.89 -13.42 8.62
CA ALA A 377 5.22 -13.81 9.11
C ALA A 377 5.92 -14.75 8.11
N TRP A 378 6.87 -15.57 8.58
CA TRP A 378 7.69 -16.39 7.68
C TRP A 378 6.86 -17.35 6.83
N ARG A 379 5.76 -17.88 7.37
CA ARG A 379 4.90 -18.81 6.66
C ARG A 379 4.30 -18.19 5.41
N ASP A 380 3.67 -17.03 5.53
CA ASP A 380 3.03 -16.35 4.41
C ASP A 380 4.05 -15.89 3.37
N PHE A 381 5.15 -15.29 3.83
CA PHE A 381 6.24 -14.85 2.96
C PHE A 381 6.77 -16.00 2.10
N TRP A 382 7.14 -17.13 2.71
CA TRP A 382 7.71 -18.25 1.97
C TRP A 382 6.69 -18.97 1.09
N ASN A 383 5.41 -19.03 1.49
CA ASN A 383 4.36 -19.57 0.62
C ASN A 383 4.10 -18.68 -0.60
N MET A 384 4.14 -17.35 -0.43
CA MET A 384 4.06 -16.40 -1.55
C MET A 384 5.26 -16.55 -2.50
N VAL A 385 6.48 -16.62 -1.96
CA VAL A 385 7.70 -16.83 -2.78
C VAL A 385 7.63 -18.18 -3.50
N HIS A 386 7.20 -19.24 -2.82
CA HIS A 386 7.02 -20.55 -3.43
C HIS A 386 6.00 -20.52 -4.57
N TRP A 387 4.87 -19.83 -4.40
CA TRP A 387 3.89 -19.63 -5.48
C TRP A 387 4.51 -18.93 -6.69
N GLY A 388 5.25 -17.84 -6.48
CA GLY A 388 5.91 -17.08 -7.54
C GLY A 388 6.97 -17.90 -8.28
N VAL A 389 7.79 -18.67 -7.55
CA VAL A 389 8.81 -19.57 -8.11
C VAL A 389 8.17 -20.70 -8.91
N GLN A 390 7.09 -21.31 -8.41
CA GLN A 390 6.39 -22.36 -9.14
C GLN A 390 5.84 -21.84 -10.48
N ASP A 391 5.24 -20.65 -10.48
CA ASP A 391 4.72 -20.04 -11.71
C ASP A 391 5.86 -19.65 -12.67
N ALA A 392 6.99 -19.15 -12.16
CA ALA A 392 8.19 -18.85 -12.96
C ALA A 392 8.81 -20.09 -13.59
N CYS A 393 8.98 -21.18 -12.85
CA CYS A 393 9.53 -22.43 -13.37
C CYS A 393 8.58 -23.14 -14.34
N SER A 394 7.26 -22.98 -14.17
CA SER A 394 6.27 -23.62 -15.04
C SER A 394 6.19 -22.98 -16.43
N VAL A 395 6.45 -21.66 -16.52
CA VAL A 395 6.47 -20.92 -17.79
C VAL A 395 7.69 -19.97 -17.82
N PRO A 396 8.90 -20.49 -18.11
CA PRO A 396 10.14 -19.71 -18.03
C PRO A 396 10.19 -18.48 -18.95
N ASP A 397 9.58 -18.58 -20.14
CA ASP A 397 9.56 -17.52 -21.16
C ASP A 397 8.29 -16.66 -21.09
N ARG A 398 7.62 -16.60 -19.92
CA ARG A 398 6.43 -15.73 -19.77
C ARG A 398 6.82 -14.28 -20.04
N ALA A 399 6.06 -13.61 -20.90
CA ALA A 399 6.20 -12.18 -21.11
C ALA A 399 5.98 -11.41 -19.78
N ASN A 400 6.51 -10.19 -19.71
CA ASN A 400 6.30 -9.29 -18.58
C ASN A 400 6.82 -9.80 -17.21
N ARG A 401 7.92 -10.54 -17.23
CA ARG A 401 8.64 -11.06 -16.05
C ARG A 401 10.15 -10.98 -16.28
N PRO A 402 11.01 -10.83 -15.25
CA PRO A 402 12.45 -10.98 -15.42
C PRO A 402 12.83 -12.39 -15.92
N PRO A 403 14.00 -12.55 -16.55
CA PRO A 403 14.51 -13.88 -16.91
C PRO A 403 14.56 -14.82 -15.70
N LEU A 404 14.28 -16.11 -15.89
CA LEU A 404 14.24 -17.10 -14.81
C LEU A 404 15.55 -17.14 -13.99
N GLU A 405 16.69 -16.93 -14.63
CA GLU A 405 17.99 -16.86 -13.93
C GLU A 405 18.08 -15.69 -12.93
N TYR A 406 17.43 -14.57 -13.26
CA TYR A 406 17.32 -13.44 -12.34
C TYR A 406 16.45 -13.83 -11.14
N VAL A 407 15.29 -14.46 -11.38
CA VAL A 407 14.41 -14.97 -10.31
C VAL A 407 15.17 -15.92 -9.39
N ARG A 408 15.89 -16.89 -9.96
CA ARG A 408 16.72 -17.84 -9.23
C ARG A 408 17.74 -17.12 -8.35
N THR A 409 18.51 -16.20 -8.93
CA THR A 409 19.55 -15.46 -8.20
C THR A 409 18.98 -14.72 -6.98
N GLN A 410 17.87 -13.99 -7.16
CA GLN A 410 17.26 -13.22 -6.09
C GLN A 410 16.69 -14.12 -4.98
N VAL A 411 15.92 -15.15 -5.35
CA VAL A 411 15.29 -16.05 -4.38
C VAL A 411 16.31 -16.90 -3.65
N SER A 412 17.31 -17.46 -4.34
CA SER A 412 18.39 -18.24 -3.70
C SER A 412 19.17 -17.40 -2.69
N GLY A 413 19.37 -16.10 -2.96
CA GLY A 413 19.98 -15.18 -2.00
C GLY A 413 19.17 -15.04 -0.70
N CYS A 414 17.84 -14.94 -0.79
CA CYS A 414 16.96 -14.90 0.38
C CYS A 414 16.95 -16.24 1.13
N VAL A 415 16.90 -17.37 0.42
CA VAL A 415 16.93 -18.71 1.04
C VAL A 415 18.22 -18.93 1.82
N GLN A 416 19.37 -18.60 1.23
CA GLN A 416 20.66 -18.72 1.91
C GLN A 416 20.76 -17.82 3.15
N ALA A 417 20.16 -16.63 3.12
CA ALA A 417 20.09 -15.74 4.26
C ALA A 417 19.18 -16.31 5.37
N TYR A 418 18.01 -16.84 5.01
CA TYR A 418 17.07 -17.47 5.94
C TYR A 418 17.65 -18.68 6.64
N ASN A 419 18.35 -19.56 5.90
CA ASN A 419 19.01 -20.73 6.47
C ASN A 419 20.11 -20.38 7.50
N ARG A 420 20.53 -19.11 7.58
CA ARG A 420 21.48 -18.61 8.60
C ARG A 420 20.81 -17.90 9.77
N ARG A 421 19.49 -17.66 9.70
CA ARG A 421 18.74 -17.06 10.80
C ARG A 421 18.56 -18.09 11.92
N TRP A 422 18.65 -17.62 13.15
CA TRP A 422 18.66 -18.48 14.33
C TRP A 422 17.30 -19.16 14.55
N GLU A 423 16.21 -18.50 14.17
CA GLU A 423 14.86 -19.03 14.36
C GLU A 423 14.49 -20.12 13.35
N ALA A 424 15.23 -20.25 12.24
CA ALA A 424 14.92 -21.21 11.18
C ALA A 424 14.92 -22.65 11.68
N SER A 425 15.80 -22.99 12.64
CA SER A 425 15.86 -24.33 13.24
C SER A 425 14.62 -24.72 14.05
N TYR A 426 13.75 -23.76 14.37
CA TYR A 426 12.54 -23.98 15.17
C TYR A 426 11.26 -23.95 14.32
N LEU A 427 11.35 -23.62 13.03
CA LEU A 427 10.21 -23.47 12.13
C LEU A 427 10.21 -24.57 11.05
N SER A 428 9.90 -25.79 11.45
CA SER A 428 9.98 -26.97 10.57
C SER A 428 9.05 -26.88 9.35
N GLU A 429 7.84 -26.36 9.52
CA GLU A 429 6.89 -26.15 8.41
C GLU A 429 7.41 -25.13 7.39
N VAL A 430 8.04 -24.05 7.86
CA VAL A 430 8.64 -23.05 6.99
C VAL A 430 9.84 -23.63 6.25
N CYS A 431 10.72 -24.34 6.96
CA CYS A 431 11.87 -25.03 6.36
C CYS A 431 11.43 -26.02 5.26
N ALA A 432 10.29 -26.70 5.42
CA ALA A 432 9.75 -27.57 4.38
C ALA A 432 9.37 -26.80 3.11
N VAL A 433 8.73 -25.63 3.24
CA VAL A 433 8.40 -24.76 2.09
C VAL A 433 9.67 -24.23 1.42
N VAL A 434 10.65 -23.80 2.21
CA VAL A 434 11.96 -23.35 1.70
C VAL A 434 12.66 -24.46 0.91
N GLY A 435 12.64 -25.70 1.40
CA GLY A 435 13.19 -26.85 0.68
C GLY A 435 12.49 -27.13 -0.66
N LEU A 436 11.17 -26.94 -0.74
CA LEU A 436 10.44 -27.05 -2.02
C LEU A 436 10.88 -25.98 -3.03
N ILE A 437 11.16 -24.76 -2.56
CA ILE A 437 11.70 -23.68 -3.40
C ILE A 437 13.07 -24.06 -3.94
N GLU A 438 13.98 -24.56 -3.10
CA GLU A 438 15.33 -25.00 -3.52
C GLU A 438 15.28 -26.09 -4.59
N VAL A 439 14.38 -27.07 -4.42
CA VAL A 439 14.14 -28.13 -5.41
C VAL A 439 13.64 -27.55 -6.73
N ALA A 440 12.65 -26.65 -6.68
CA ALA A 440 12.07 -26.02 -7.87
C ALA A 440 13.10 -25.19 -8.65
N LEU A 441 13.99 -24.48 -7.95
CA LEU A 441 15.05 -23.66 -8.57
C LEU A 441 16.18 -24.50 -9.19
N SER A 442 16.40 -25.71 -8.67
CA SER A 442 17.44 -26.64 -9.14
C SER A 442 17.00 -27.55 -10.29
N ALA A 443 15.70 -27.67 -10.54
CA ALA A 443 15.12 -28.56 -11.55
C ALA A 443 15.05 -27.94 -12.96
N VAL A 444 15.26 -26.63 -13.06
CA VAL A 444 15.32 -25.84 -14.30
C VAL A 444 16.75 -25.35 -14.49
#